data_AF-A0A7K6A0B2-F1
#
_entry.id   AF-A0A7K6A0B2-F1
#
_cell.length_a   1.000
_cell.length_b   1.000
_cell.length_c   1.000
_cell.angle_alpha   90.00
_cell.angle_beta   90.00
_cell.angle_gamma   90.00
#
_symmetry.space_group_name_H-M   'P 1'
#
loop_
_entity.id
_entity.type
_entity.pdbx_description
1 polymer ?
#
loop_
_entity_poly.entity_id
_entity_poly.type
_entity_poly.pdbx_seq_one_letter_code
_entity_poly.pdbx_strand_id
1 'polypeptide(L)'
;KGIDREFYLLFSIFDENDSWYLNKNIEAFTGDPSKVDENDADFKESNKMHAVNGYLYGNLPGLTMCKNDKVSWHLIGLGSHYDMHGVHFQGNTIDLRGTTRDGLALFPHLSGTALMQPDRVGTFKVVCRTFDHFVGGMKHFYEVSSCHNTTRAQQQYRAMRLYYIAAEEVEWDYASNKSSAPKIYNISSNEERYSKQKTLVGMGCAHSEGDTLKHFTKLALKAALIISIVCLNLGPLLHAEVGDSVLIVFKNKASRPYSISAHGVEEVAALGKIVLSVSGEINTYRWNVPERSGPGKTDPNCITWVYYSTANFVK
;
A
#
# COMPACT_ATOMS: atom_id res chain seq x y z
N LYS A 1 -7.38 8.18 29.69
CA LYS A 1 -6.93 7.10 30.59
C LYS A 1 -6.89 5.80 29.80
N GLY A 2 -5.79 5.05 29.84
CA GLY A 2 -5.66 3.77 29.12
C GLY A 2 -5.10 3.85 27.70
N ILE A 3 -4.49 4.98 27.33
CA ILE A 3 -3.67 5.16 26.13
C ILE A 3 -2.26 5.46 26.63
N ASP A 4 -1.27 4.79 26.06
CA ASP A 4 0.14 4.90 26.45
C ASP A 4 0.85 5.97 25.61
N ARG A 5 0.45 6.15 24.35
CA ARG A 5 1.00 7.14 23.41
C ARG A 5 -0.09 7.79 22.55
N GLU A 6 0.06 9.08 22.29
CA GLU A 6 -0.81 9.85 21.41
C GLU A 6 0.04 10.56 20.36
N PHE A 7 -0.36 10.46 19.10
CA PHE A 7 0.29 11.14 17.98
C PHE A 7 -0.73 11.98 17.21
N TYR A 8 -0.28 13.13 16.72
CA TYR A 8 -1.09 14.07 15.95
C TYR A 8 -0.42 14.27 14.60
N LEU A 9 -1.09 13.89 13.51
CA LEU A 9 -0.58 14.03 12.15
C LEU A 9 -1.53 14.85 11.29
N LEU A 10 -1.02 15.94 10.75
CA LEU A 10 -1.63 16.76 9.72
C LEU A 10 -1.08 16.32 8.36
N PHE A 11 -1.94 15.78 7.51
CA PHE A 11 -1.65 15.50 6.11
C PHE A 11 -2.13 16.69 5.26
N SER A 12 -1.21 17.33 4.55
CA SER A 12 -1.54 18.47 3.69
C SER A 12 -0.49 18.67 2.62
N ILE A 13 -0.92 19.11 1.44
CA ILE A 13 -0.05 19.73 0.45
C ILE A 13 0.09 21.20 0.86
N PHE A 14 1.22 21.56 1.46
CA PHE A 14 1.52 22.95 1.79
C PHE A 14 1.93 23.66 0.50
N ASP A 15 0.97 24.37 -0.10
CA ASP A 15 1.18 25.14 -1.31
C ASP A 15 1.79 26.51 -0.96
N GLU A 16 3.12 26.62 -1.07
CA GLU A 16 3.83 27.87 -0.77
C GLU A 16 3.57 28.96 -1.83
N ASN A 17 2.95 28.63 -2.97
CA ASN A 17 2.54 29.65 -3.96
C ASN A 17 1.44 30.57 -3.39
N ASP A 18 0.59 30.05 -2.50
CA ASP A 18 -0.47 30.81 -1.83
C ASP A 18 0.00 31.46 -0.50
N SER A 19 1.28 31.30 -0.16
CA SER A 19 1.86 31.82 1.06
C SER A 19 2.04 33.34 0.99
N TRP A 20 1.66 34.04 2.06
CA TRP A 20 1.94 35.48 2.23
C TRP A 20 3.44 35.81 2.17
N TYR A 21 4.30 34.80 2.32
CA TYR A 21 5.75 34.93 2.35
C TYR A 21 6.43 34.54 1.03
N LEU A 22 5.68 34.22 -0.03
CA LEU A 22 6.23 33.78 -1.31
C LEU A 22 7.35 34.71 -1.83
N ASN A 23 7.07 36.02 -1.92
CA ASN A 23 8.05 36.99 -2.42
C ASN A 23 9.33 37.02 -1.56
N LYS A 24 9.19 36.90 -0.23
CA LYS A 24 10.36 36.85 0.67
C LYS A 24 11.16 35.57 0.48
N ASN A 25 10.49 34.44 0.23
CA ASN A 25 11.15 33.17 -0.05
C ASN A 25 11.88 33.22 -1.40
N ILE A 26 11.28 33.83 -2.42
CA ILE A 26 11.92 34.03 -3.73
C ILE A 26 13.20 34.84 -3.56
N GLU A 27 13.13 35.99 -2.88
CA GLU A 27 14.28 36.87 -2.63
C GLU A 27 15.40 36.16 -1.84
N ALA A 28 15.04 35.32 -0.87
CA ALA A 28 15.99 34.66 0.02
C ALA A 28 16.66 33.41 -0.59
N PHE A 29 15.95 32.63 -1.42
CA PHE A 29 16.35 31.26 -1.74
C PHE A 29 16.61 30.97 -3.22
N THR A 30 16.21 31.84 -4.16
CA THR A 30 16.33 31.53 -5.60
C THR A 30 17.66 31.98 -6.22
N GLY A 31 18.47 32.73 -5.47
CA GLY A 31 19.76 33.27 -5.90
C GLY A 31 19.66 34.41 -6.90
N ASP A 32 18.80 34.29 -7.91
CA ASP A 32 18.45 35.34 -8.87
C ASP A 32 16.92 35.46 -9.05
N PRO A 33 16.25 36.27 -8.21
CA PRO A 33 14.80 36.48 -8.25
C PRO A 33 14.26 36.94 -9.60
N SER A 34 15.08 37.60 -10.43
CA SER A 34 14.64 38.16 -11.71
C SER A 34 14.33 37.10 -12.77
N LYS A 35 14.79 35.87 -12.58
CA LYS A 35 14.57 34.73 -13.49
C LYS A 35 13.37 33.87 -13.12
N VAL A 36 12.73 34.17 -12.00
CA VAL A 36 11.59 33.39 -11.52
C VAL A 36 10.35 33.82 -12.28
N ASP A 37 9.73 32.86 -12.99
CA ASP A 37 8.39 33.03 -13.53
C ASP A 37 7.40 32.33 -12.58
N GLU A 38 6.63 33.12 -11.83
CA GLU A 38 5.61 32.61 -10.92
C GLU A 38 4.47 31.87 -11.62
N ASN A 39 4.32 32.05 -12.94
CA ASN A 39 3.31 31.33 -13.73
C ASN A 39 3.82 30.00 -14.29
N ASP A 40 5.12 29.74 -14.21
CA ASP A 40 5.71 28.50 -14.66
C ASP A 40 5.16 27.31 -13.86
N ALA A 41 4.80 26.24 -14.58
CA ALA A 41 4.16 25.08 -13.96
C ALA A 41 5.13 24.30 -13.08
N ASP A 42 6.40 24.19 -13.48
CA ASP A 42 7.42 23.49 -12.72
C ASP A 42 7.81 24.28 -11.46
N PHE A 43 7.86 25.61 -11.54
CA PHE A 43 8.01 26.48 -10.38
C PHE A 43 6.87 26.28 -9.37
N LYS A 44 5.62 26.34 -9.82
CA LYS A 44 4.47 26.12 -8.93
C LYS A 44 4.50 24.75 -8.29
N GLU A 45 4.83 23.71 -9.05
CA GLU A 45 4.93 22.36 -8.52
C GLU A 45 6.07 22.21 -7.51
N SER A 46 7.22 22.87 -7.74
CA SER A 46 8.34 22.85 -6.80
C SER A 46 8.02 23.45 -5.42
N ASN A 47 7.02 24.33 -5.35
CA ASN A 47 6.54 24.96 -4.13
C ASN A 47 5.41 24.18 -3.44
N LYS A 48 4.96 23.05 -3.99
CA LYS A 48 3.95 22.19 -3.36
C LYS A 48 4.64 21.15 -2.50
N MET A 49 4.53 21.33 -1.19
CA MET A 49 5.18 20.46 -0.22
C MET A 49 4.19 19.41 0.29
N HIS A 50 4.23 18.21 -0.28
CA HIS A 50 3.37 17.07 0.12
C HIS A 50 3.81 16.48 1.47
N ALA A 51 3.43 17.15 2.56
CA ALA A 51 4.02 16.94 3.87
C ALA A 51 3.10 16.30 4.92
N VAL A 52 3.71 15.74 5.96
CA VAL A 52 3.02 15.41 7.22
C VAL A 52 3.61 16.27 8.33
N ASN A 53 2.79 17.08 9.00
CA ASN A 53 3.24 18.08 9.99
C ASN A 53 4.32 19.05 9.45
N GLY A 54 4.34 19.30 8.13
CA GLY A 54 5.38 20.12 7.48
C GLY A 54 6.70 19.40 7.19
N TYR A 55 6.78 18.08 7.46
CA TYR A 55 7.93 17.24 7.19
C TYR A 55 7.75 16.45 5.87
N LEU A 56 8.87 16.14 5.19
CA LEU A 56 8.92 15.49 3.87
C LEU A 56 9.92 14.33 3.85
N TYR A 57 9.75 13.38 2.93
CA TYR A 57 10.74 12.36 2.58
C TYR A 57 11.34 11.59 3.77
N GLY A 58 10.54 11.30 4.79
CA GLY A 58 10.98 10.48 5.93
C GLY A 58 11.63 11.25 7.08
N ASN A 59 11.65 12.59 7.05
CA ASN A 59 12.35 13.38 8.07
C ASN A 59 11.52 13.77 9.32
N LEU A 60 10.25 13.37 9.41
CA LEU A 60 9.40 13.58 10.60
C LEU A 60 9.94 12.82 11.82
N PRO A 61 10.38 13.52 12.89
CA PRO A 61 10.92 12.87 14.08
C PRO A 61 9.82 12.52 15.10
N GLY A 62 10.18 11.72 16.11
CA GLY A 62 9.38 11.58 17.33
C GLY A 62 8.24 10.57 17.28
N LEU A 63 8.05 9.84 16.17
CA LEU A 63 7.08 8.76 16.07
C LEU A 63 7.62 7.45 16.65
N THR A 64 7.88 7.42 17.96
CA THR A 64 8.45 6.26 18.66
C THR A 64 7.50 5.73 19.73
N MET A 65 7.31 4.42 19.77
CA MET A 65 6.42 3.74 20.72
C MET A 65 7.00 2.38 21.11
N CYS A 66 6.45 1.80 22.17
CA CYS A 66 6.85 0.48 22.62
C CYS A 66 5.91 -0.59 22.05
N LYS A 67 6.45 -1.78 21.82
CA LYS A 67 5.63 -2.95 21.50
C LYS A 67 4.54 -3.14 22.58
N ASN A 68 3.30 -3.38 22.14
CA ASN A 68 2.08 -3.50 22.93
C ASN A 68 1.51 -2.21 23.53
N ASP A 69 2.12 -1.04 23.31
CA ASP A 69 1.51 0.24 23.70
C ASP A 69 0.12 0.38 23.07
N LYS A 70 -0.83 0.91 23.82
CA LYS A 70 -2.09 1.40 23.28
C LYS A 70 -1.84 2.79 22.73
N VAL A 71 -1.84 2.90 21.40
CA VAL A 71 -1.49 4.11 20.68
C VAL A 71 -2.76 4.73 20.09
N SER A 72 -2.96 6.02 20.29
CA SER A 72 -3.99 6.79 19.61
C SER A 72 -3.38 7.69 18.54
N TRP A 73 -3.84 7.54 17.31
CA TRP A 73 -3.44 8.36 16.17
C TRP A 73 -4.57 9.33 15.84
N HIS A 74 -4.34 10.62 16.08
CA HIS A 74 -5.23 11.70 15.70
C HIS A 74 -4.76 12.30 14.37
N LEU A 75 -5.57 12.15 13.35
CA LEU A 75 -5.18 12.44 11.97
C LEU A 75 -6.14 13.48 11.41
N ILE A 76 -5.61 14.47 10.69
CA ILE A 76 -6.41 15.50 10.03
C ILE A 76 -5.87 15.74 8.62
N GLY A 77 -6.79 15.85 7.65
CA GLY A 77 -6.50 16.35 6.31
C GLY A 77 -6.87 17.82 6.21
N LEU A 78 -6.00 18.66 5.66
CA LEU A 78 -6.30 20.06 5.32
C LEU A 78 -5.77 20.39 3.93
N GLY A 79 -6.33 21.44 3.32
CA GLY A 79 -5.87 21.97 2.05
C GLY A 79 -7.01 22.09 1.04
N SER A 80 -6.71 21.76 -0.21
CA SER A 80 -7.58 21.99 -1.38
C SER A 80 -8.24 20.70 -1.88
N HIS A 81 -8.89 20.72 -3.04
CA HIS A 81 -9.43 19.50 -3.65
C HIS A 81 -8.35 18.49 -4.06
N TYR A 82 -7.07 18.87 -4.09
CA TYR A 82 -5.95 17.95 -4.28
C TYR A 82 -5.64 17.12 -3.02
N ASP A 83 -6.11 17.52 -1.84
CA ASP A 83 -5.84 16.87 -0.56
C ASP A 83 -6.73 15.64 -0.30
N MET A 84 -6.68 14.68 -1.23
CA MET A 84 -7.28 13.35 -1.08
C MET A 84 -6.21 12.38 -0.58
N HIS A 85 -6.13 12.17 0.73
CA HIS A 85 -5.06 11.41 1.35
C HIS A 85 -5.50 9.99 1.71
N GLY A 86 -4.89 8.99 1.10
CA GLY A 86 -5.01 7.59 1.54
C GLY A 86 -3.93 7.26 2.57
N VAL A 87 -4.14 7.60 3.84
CA VAL A 87 -3.16 7.33 4.91
C VAL A 87 -3.08 5.82 5.14
N HIS A 88 -1.87 5.27 5.19
CA HIS A 88 -1.61 3.85 5.40
C HIS A 88 -0.47 3.63 6.39
N PHE A 89 -0.69 2.73 7.35
CA PHE A 89 0.28 2.27 8.33
C PHE A 89 0.83 0.91 7.88
N GLN A 90 2.08 0.90 7.43
CA GLN A 90 2.74 -0.33 6.99
C GLN A 90 2.99 -1.25 8.20
N GLY A 91 2.66 -2.53 8.07
CA GLY A 91 3.04 -3.60 9.02
C GLY A 91 2.16 -3.74 10.27
N ASN A 92 1.36 -2.73 10.61
CA ASN A 92 0.42 -2.76 11.72
C ASN A 92 -0.98 -2.33 11.25
N THR A 93 -2.01 -2.88 11.87
CA THR A 93 -3.40 -2.49 11.64
C THR A 93 -3.88 -1.52 12.70
N ILE A 94 -5.00 -0.87 12.41
CA ILE A 94 -5.69 0.08 13.26
C ILE A 94 -7.14 -0.37 13.49
N ASP A 95 -7.65 -0.14 14.69
CA ASP A 95 -9.07 -0.11 14.97
C ASP A 95 -9.60 1.30 14.65
N LEU A 96 -10.47 1.37 13.66
CA LEU A 96 -11.20 2.55 13.27
C LEU A 96 -12.68 2.34 13.59
N ARG A 97 -13.11 2.84 14.75
CA ARG A 97 -14.51 2.79 15.23
C ARG A 97 -15.10 1.36 15.27
N GLY A 98 -14.29 0.39 15.71
CA GLY A 98 -14.67 -1.02 15.83
C GLY A 98 -14.37 -1.87 14.59
N THR A 99 -13.88 -1.26 13.50
CA THR A 99 -13.46 -1.97 12.29
C THR A 99 -11.95 -2.04 12.17
N THR A 100 -11.42 -3.17 11.74
CA THR A 100 -9.98 -3.37 11.48
C THR A 100 -9.65 -2.81 10.11
N ARG A 101 -8.78 -1.81 10.07
CA ARG A 101 -8.23 -1.22 8.84
C ARG A 101 -6.71 -1.16 8.97
N ASP A 102 -6.01 -0.74 7.92
CA ASP A 102 -4.58 -0.40 8.00
C ASP A 102 -4.32 1.03 7.51
N GLY A 103 -5.40 1.80 7.39
CA GLY A 103 -5.41 3.11 6.79
C GLY A 103 -6.80 3.70 6.79
N LEU A 104 -6.87 4.95 6.35
CA LEU A 104 -8.08 5.75 6.28
C LEU A 104 -7.93 6.84 5.24
N ALA A 105 -9.04 7.27 4.67
CA ALA A 105 -9.07 8.42 3.78
C ALA A 105 -9.23 9.70 4.61
N LEU A 106 -8.43 10.72 4.30
CA LEU A 106 -8.59 12.08 4.79
C LEU A 106 -8.81 13.02 3.60
N PHE A 107 -9.70 13.99 3.81
CA PHE A 107 -10.06 15.05 2.88
C PHE A 107 -9.92 16.40 3.60
N PRO A 108 -9.98 17.54 2.91
CA PRO A 108 -9.93 18.85 3.57
C PRO A 108 -10.92 18.95 4.74
N HIS A 109 -10.41 19.39 5.90
CA HIS A 109 -11.12 19.52 7.17
C HIS A 109 -11.68 18.23 7.77
N LEU A 110 -11.31 17.05 7.23
CA LEU A 110 -11.68 15.78 7.82
C LEU A 110 -10.65 15.36 8.86
N SER A 111 -11.13 15.04 10.06
CA SER A 111 -10.31 14.45 11.12
C SER A 111 -10.80 13.05 11.51
N GLY A 112 -9.87 12.15 11.80
CA GLY A 112 -10.13 10.80 12.29
C GLY A 112 -9.25 10.48 13.49
N THR A 113 -9.74 9.61 14.37
CA THR A 113 -8.92 9.01 15.44
C THR A 113 -8.93 7.51 15.25
N ALA A 114 -7.74 6.92 15.20
CA ALA A 114 -7.52 5.49 15.02
C ALA A 114 -6.73 4.95 16.21
N LEU A 115 -7.07 3.75 16.65
CA LEU A 115 -6.37 3.06 17.73
C LEU A 115 -5.45 1.99 17.15
N MET A 116 -4.24 1.88 17.66
CA MET A 116 -3.26 0.88 17.24
C MET A 116 -2.66 0.22 18.47
N GLN A 117 -2.35 -1.07 18.34
CA GLN A 117 -1.51 -1.78 19.30
C GLN A 117 -0.43 -2.55 18.54
N PRO A 118 0.80 -2.02 18.43
CA PRO A 118 1.84 -2.62 17.61
C PRO A 118 2.38 -3.88 18.27
N ASP A 119 2.49 -4.97 17.51
CA ASP A 119 2.88 -6.29 18.03
C ASP A 119 4.28 -6.74 17.60
N ARG A 120 4.92 -5.97 16.71
CA ARG A 120 6.28 -6.23 16.22
C ARG A 120 7.19 -5.05 16.41
N VAL A 121 8.41 -5.38 16.86
CA VAL A 121 9.54 -4.45 16.94
C VAL A 121 10.10 -4.23 15.54
N GLY A 122 10.42 -2.98 15.22
CA GLY A 122 10.99 -2.59 13.93
C GLY A 122 10.69 -1.15 13.56
N THR A 123 11.21 -0.74 12.41
CA THR A 123 10.89 0.54 11.77
C THR A 123 9.89 0.30 10.66
N PHE A 124 8.76 1.01 10.73
CA PHE A 124 7.65 0.91 9.81
C PHE A 124 7.40 2.25 9.16
N LYS A 125 6.47 2.31 8.19
CA LYS A 125 6.13 3.54 7.49
C LYS A 125 4.69 3.96 7.73
N VAL A 126 4.47 5.25 7.91
CA VAL A 126 3.17 5.90 7.76
C VAL A 126 3.25 6.75 6.49
N VAL A 127 2.40 6.46 5.51
CA VAL A 127 2.50 7.05 4.16
C VAL A 127 1.14 7.45 3.64
N CYS A 128 1.12 8.44 2.74
CA CYS A 128 -0.01 8.62 1.84
C CYS A 128 0.16 7.70 0.62
N ARG A 129 -0.89 6.94 0.28
CA ARG A 129 -0.91 6.00 -0.84
C ARG A 129 -1.42 6.63 -2.14
N THR A 130 -1.87 7.89 -2.09
CA THR A 130 -2.12 8.69 -3.29
C THR A 130 -0.77 8.88 -4.01
N PHE A 131 -0.67 8.41 -5.26
CA PHE A 131 0.63 8.23 -5.93
C PHE A 131 1.45 9.52 -6.01
N ASP A 132 0.81 10.62 -6.41
CA ASP A 132 1.45 11.92 -6.51
C ASP A 132 2.03 12.36 -5.14
N HIS A 133 1.23 12.24 -4.07
CA HIS A 133 1.65 12.64 -2.73
C HIS A 133 2.78 11.75 -2.20
N PHE A 134 2.74 10.45 -2.51
CA PHE A 134 3.81 9.53 -2.14
C PHE A 134 5.15 9.88 -2.82
N VAL A 135 5.10 10.25 -4.10
CA VAL A 135 6.28 10.68 -4.88
C VAL A 135 6.79 12.03 -4.35
N GLY A 136 5.88 12.98 -4.10
CA GLY A 136 6.14 14.30 -3.53
C GLY A 136 6.68 14.29 -2.09
N GLY A 137 6.70 13.13 -1.43
CA GLY A 137 7.43 12.95 -0.18
C GLY A 137 6.57 12.73 1.05
N MET A 138 5.26 12.54 0.90
CA MET A 138 4.32 12.28 2.00
C MET A 138 4.44 10.85 2.54
N LYS A 139 5.60 10.56 3.14
CA LYS A 139 6.00 9.25 3.64
C LYS A 139 6.97 9.43 4.80
N HIS A 140 6.64 8.83 5.94
CA HIS A 140 7.43 8.93 7.17
C HIS A 140 7.60 7.58 7.83
N PHE A 141 8.49 7.54 8.81
CA PHE A 141 8.77 6.35 9.59
C PHE A 141 8.17 6.45 10.99
N TYR A 142 7.73 5.33 11.53
CA TYR A 142 7.49 5.19 12.97
C TYR A 142 8.26 3.97 13.49
N GLU A 143 8.74 4.07 14.72
CA GLU A 143 9.58 3.05 15.33
C GLU A 143 8.86 2.39 16.49
N VAL A 144 8.87 1.06 16.50
CA VAL A 144 8.36 0.24 17.59
C VAL A 144 9.55 -0.43 18.26
N SER A 145 9.85 -0.05 19.49
CA SER A 145 10.99 -0.56 20.26
C SER A 145 10.56 -1.62 21.28
N SER A 146 11.51 -2.46 21.71
CA SER A 146 11.30 -3.45 22.78
C SER A 146 11.55 -2.81 24.15
N CYS A 147 10.53 -2.18 24.74
CA CYS A 147 10.68 -1.47 26.03
C CYS A 147 10.42 -2.35 27.26
N HIS A 148 9.64 -3.43 27.11
CA HIS A 148 9.26 -4.31 28.20
C HIS A 148 9.75 -5.74 27.93
N ASN A 149 10.36 -6.38 28.93
CA ASN A 149 10.69 -7.80 28.94
C ASN A 149 9.43 -8.66 29.15
N THR A 150 8.42 -8.46 28.33
CA THR A 150 7.25 -9.34 28.29
C THR A 150 7.50 -10.44 27.28
N THR A 151 7.95 -11.59 27.77
CA THR A 151 7.94 -12.88 27.07
C THR A 151 6.49 -13.35 26.94
N ARG A 152 5.71 -12.70 26.08
CA ARG A 152 4.44 -13.29 25.65
C ARG A 152 4.79 -14.44 24.71
N ALA A 153 4.22 -15.63 24.95
CA ALA A 153 4.40 -16.78 24.10
C ALA A 153 4.17 -16.38 22.63
N GLN A 154 5.09 -16.75 21.75
CA GLN A 154 4.90 -16.54 20.31
C GLN A 154 3.58 -17.19 19.92
N GLN A 155 2.70 -16.42 19.27
CA GLN A 155 1.43 -16.94 18.79
C GLN A 155 1.72 -18.10 17.85
N GLN A 156 1.29 -19.30 18.25
CA GLN A 156 1.54 -20.50 17.48
C GLN A 156 0.50 -20.58 16.35
N TYR A 157 0.94 -20.26 15.15
CA TYR A 157 0.12 -20.40 13.95
C TYR A 157 -0.06 -21.87 13.61
N ARG A 158 -1.31 -22.31 13.48
CA ARG A 158 -1.66 -23.74 13.48
C ARG A 158 -1.73 -24.32 12.07
N ALA A 159 -2.48 -23.68 11.18
CA ALA A 159 -2.64 -24.13 9.81
C ALA A 159 -1.76 -23.31 8.86
N MET A 160 -1.17 -23.99 7.88
CA MET A 160 -0.37 -23.36 6.82
C MET A 160 -1.11 -23.48 5.49
N ARG A 161 -1.37 -22.34 4.84
CA ARG A 161 -2.01 -22.28 3.53
C ARG A 161 -0.97 -21.95 2.47
N LEU A 162 -0.74 -22.89 1.57
CA LEU A 162 0.27 -22.77 0.53
C LEU A 162 -0.35 -22.27 -0.78
N TYR A 163 0.23 -21.20 -1.33
CA TYR A 163 -0.16 -20.63 -2.61
C TYR A 163 1.04 -20.55 -3.55
N TYR A 164 0.78 -20.77 -4.84
CA TYR A 164 1.75 -20.64 -5.90
C TYR A 164 1.32 -19.50 -6.82
N ILE A 165 2.10 -18.44 -6.85
CA ILE A 165 1.79 -17.21 -7.58
C ILE A 165 2.93 -16.89 -8.54
N ALA A 166 2.61 -16.42 -9.74
CA ALA A 166 3.63 -15.95 -10.67
C ALA A 166 3.28 -14.57 -11.22
N ALA A 167 4.28 -13.69 -11.29
CA ALA A 167 4.18 -12.43 -12.03
C ALA A 167 4.59 -12.69 -13.48
N GLU A 168 3.67 -12.44 -14.43
CA GLU A 168 3.92 -12.63 -15.86
C GLU A 168 3.40 -11.47 -16.69
N GLU A 169 4.15 -11.12 -17.73
CA GLU A 169 3.80 -10.05 -18.65
C GLU A 169 2.79 -10.56 -19.69
N VAL A 170 1.63 -9.89 -19.78
CA VAL A 170 0.53 -10.22 -20.68
C VAL A 170 0.08 -8.97 -21.45
N GLU A 171 -0.33 -9.16 -22.70
CA GLU A 171 -1.02 -8.11 -23.44
C GLU A 171 -2.46 -8.00 -22.92
N TRP A 172 -2.92 -6.78 -22.65
CA TRP A 172 -4.25 -6.55 -22.06
C TRP A 172 -5.11 -5.61 -22.90
N ASP A 173 -6.38 -5.98 -23.10
CA ASP A 173 -7.38 -5.15 -23.76
C ASP A 173 -8.54 -4.89 -22.80
N TYR A 174 -8.62 -3.65 -22.28
CA TYR A 174 -9.67 -3.22 -21.36
C TYR A 174 -11.06 -3.18 -22.00
N ALA A 175 -11.14 -3.10 -23.34
CA ALA A 175 -12.38 -2.97 -24.09
C ALA A 175 -12.49 -4.04 -25.19
N SER A 176 -12.18 -5.29 -24.82
CA SER A 176 -12.22 -6.44 -25.75
C SER A 176 -13.60 -6.66 -26.38
N ASN A 177 -14.69 -6.43 -25.63
CA ASN A 177 -16.05 -6.47 -26.16
C ASN A 177 -16.62 -5.07 -26.43
N LYS A 178 -16.34 -4.56 -27.63
CA LYS A 178 -16.82 -3.24 -28.10
C LYS A 178 -18.33 -3.18 -28.36
N SER A 179 -19.00 -4.34 -28.47
CA SER A 179 -20.43 -4.42 -28.81
C SER A 179 -21.37 -4.15 -27.63
N SER A 180 -20.86 -4.27 -26.39
CA SER A 180 -21.59 -4.00 -25.14
C SER A 180 -21.39 -2.58 -24.60
N ALA A 181 -20.51 -1.78 -25.22
CA ALA A 181 -20.37 -0.38 -24.86
C ALA A 181 -21.67 0.38 -25.23
N PRO A 182 -22.18 1.28 -24.37
CA PRO A 182 -23.33 2.11 -24.73
C PRO A 182 -23.03 2.81 -26.06
N LYS A 183 -23.96 2.74 -27.03
CA LYS A 183 -23.86 3.38 -28.38
C LYS A 183 -23.68 4.92 -28.36
N ILE A 184 -23.47 5.50 -27.18
CA ILE A 184 -23.29 6.93 -26.92
C ILE A 184 -21.91 7.40 -27.39
N TYR A 185 -20.92 6.50 -27.48
CA TYR A 185 -19.56 6.84 -27.91
C TYR A 185 -19.23 6.14 -29.23
N ASN A 186 -19.18 6.89 -30.33
CA ASN A 186 -18.43 6.48 -31.51
C ASN A 186 -16.95 6.52 -31.12
N ILE A 187 -16.43 5.41 -30.61
CA ILE A 187 -15.02 5.30 -30.21
C ILE A 187 -14.17 5.62 -31.44
N SER A 188 -13.52 6.79 -31.42
CA SER A 188 -12.67 7.23 -32.52
C SER A 188 -11.41 6.36 -32.60
N SER A 189 -10.72 6.31 -33.75
CA SER A 189 -9.48 5.55 -33.92
C SER A 189 -8.36 5.93 -32.93
N ASN A 190 -8.40 7.15 -32.38
CA ASN A 190 -7.48 7.58 -31.32
C ASN A 190 -7.83 6.98 -29.96
N GLU A 191 -9.11 6.71 -29.68
CA GLU A 191 -9.58 6.09 -28.43
C GLU A 191 -9.25 4.59 -28.36
N GLU A 192 -9.12 3.93 -29.51
CA GLU A 192 -8.66 2.53 -29.60
C GLU A 192 -7.23 2.33 -29.09
N ARG A 193 -6.40 3.40 -29.11
CA ARG A 193 -5.03 3.34 -28.60
C ARG A 193 -4.98 3.33 -27.07
N TYR A 194 -6.01 3.85 -26.40
CA TYR A 194 -6.10 3.89 -24.94
C TYR A 194 -6.73 2.62 -24.35
N SER A 195 -7.42 1.79 -25.14
CA SER A 195 -8.04 0.55 -24.63
C SER A 195 -7.05 -0.62 -24.51
N LYS A 196 -5.93 -0.56 -25.23
CA LYS A 196 -4.92 -1.62 -25.26
C LYS A 196 -3.68 -1.19 -24.50
N GLN A 197 -3.29 -2.01 -23.52
CA GLN A 197 -2.03 -1.86 -22.82
C GLN A 197 -1.09 -2.97 -23.25
N LYS A 198 0.08 -2.58 -23.80
CA LYS A 198 1.05 -3.51 -24.40
C LYS A 198 1.59 -4.54 -23.41
N THR A 199 1.65 -4.22 -22.12
CA THR A 199 2.20 -5.13 -21.12
C THR A 199 1.61 -4.79 -19.76
N LEU A 200 0.77 -5.67 -19.23
CA LEU A 200 0.39 -5.72 -17.82
C LEU A 200 1.09 -6.90 -17.15
N VAL A 201 1.38 -6.78 -15.87
CA VAL A 201 1.84 -7.92 -15.07
C VAL A 201 0.62 -8.58 -14.44
N GLY A 202 0.20 -9.69 -15.02
CA GLY A 202 -0.82 -10.55 -14.43
C GLY A 202 -0.20 -11.38 -13.30
N MET A 203 -0.98 -11.60 -12.24
CA MET A 203 -0.64 -12.57 -11.21
C MET A 203 -1.50 -13.82 -11.39
N GLY A 204 -0.92 -14.88 -11.96
CA GLY A 204 -1.59 -16.18 -12.12
C GLY A 204 -1.45 -17.05 -10.87
N CYS A 205 -2.39 -17.99 -10.66
CA CYS A 205 -2.36 -18.93 -9.54
C CYS A 205 -2.48 -20.39 -9.97
N ALA A 206 -1.83 -21.27 -9.21
CA ALA A 206 -2.15 -22.69 -9.18
C ALA A 206 -2.36 -23.13 -7.72
N HIS A 207 -3.42 -23.89 -7.44
CA HIS A 207 -3.63 -24.53 -6.14
C HIS A 207 -3.25 -26.01 -6.29
N SER A 208 -2.30 -26.54 -5.52
CA SER A 208 -1.98 -27.97 -5.56
C SER A 208 -2.58 -28.69 -4.36
N GLU A 209 -3.62 -29.48 -4.58
CA GLU A 209 -3.75 -30.73 -3.84
C GLU A 209 -2.83 -31.75 -4.55
N GLY A 210 -1.71 -32.08 -3.93
CA GLY A 210 -0.85 -33.18 -4.38
C GLY A 210 0.28 -32.81 -5.37
N ASP A 211 1.50 -33.01 -4.89
CA ASP A 211 2.77 -33.29 -5.57
C ASP A 211 3.28 -32.45 -6.77
N THR A 212 4.39 -31.79 -6.44
CA THR A 212 5.53 -31.36 -7.27
C THR A 212 5.34 -30.28 -8.33
N LEU A 213 6.31 -29.35 -8.31
CA LEU A 213 6.54 -28.16 -9.13
C LEU A 213 6.33 -28.34 -10.66
N LYS A 214 6.27 -29.57 -11.17
CA LYS A 214 5.94 -29.88 -12.57
C LYS A 214 4.47 -29.57 -12.93
N HIS A 215 3.60 -29.40 -11.93
CA HIS A 215 2.19 -29.00 -12.12
C HIS A 215 1.95 -27.48 -12.21
N PHE A 216 2.98 -26.61 -12.08
CA PHE A 216 2.84 -25.18 -12.42
C PHE A 216 2.42 -24.99 -13.90
N THR A 217 2.99 -25.83 -14.75
CA THR A 217 2.65 -26.12 -16.15
C THR A 217 1.17 -26.07 -16.52
N LYS A 218 0.45 -27.01 -15.90
CA LYS A 218 -0.84 -27.51 -16.38
C LYS A 218 -2.02 -27.06 -15.54
N LEU A 219 -1.82 -26.77 -14.24
CA LEU A 219 -2.92 -26.29 -13.39
C LEU A 219 -3.23 -24.81 -13.59
N ALA A 220 -2.23 -23.96 -13.86
CA ALA A 220 -2.45 -22.54 -14.17
C ALA A 220 -3.33 -22.36 -15.42
N LEU A 221 -3.14 -23.22 -16.43
CA LEU A 221 -3.93 -23.25 -17.68
C LEU A 221 -5.37 -23.78 -17.48
N LYS A 222 -5.61 -24.67 -16.50
CA LYS A 222 -6.96 -25.16 -16.19
C LYS A 222 -7.72 -24.27 -15.21
N ALA A 223 -7.04 -23.64 -14.25
CA ALA A 223 -7.65 -22.68 -13.32
C ALA A 223 -8.08 -21.39 -14.02
N ALA A 224 -7.37 -20.99 -15.09
CA ALA A 224 -7.79 -19.89 -15.97
C ALA A 224 -9.17 -20.11 -16.62
N LEU A 225 -9.68 -21.34 -16.66
CA LEU A 225 -10.96 -21.67 -17.28
C LEU A 225 -12.17 -21.46 -16.33
N ILE A 226 -11.96 -21.29 -15.02
CA ILE A 226 -13.06 -21.15 -14.02
C ILE A 226 -12.90 -19.85 -13.20
N ILE A 227 -12.14 -18.88 -13.68
CA ILE A 227 -12.13 -17.54 -13.09
C ILE A 227 -13.09 -16.68 -13.88
N SER A 228 -14.26 -16.45 -13.25
CA SER A 228 -15.30 -15.56 -13.75
C SER A 228 -14.72 -14.22 -14.20
N ILE A 229 -15.31 -13.66 -15.26
CA ILE A 229 -14.96 -12.47 -16.08
C ILE A 229 -14.57 -11.21 -15.26
N VAL A 230 -14.72 -11.21 -13.94
CA VAL A 230 -14.50 -10.09 -13.01
C VAL A 230 -13.06 -10.02 -12.45
N CYS A 231 -12.28 -11.11 -12.39
CA CYS A 231 -10.93 -11.11 -11.77
C CYS A 231 -9.78 -10.90 -12.77
N LEU A 232 -10.08 -10.40 -13.96
CA LEU A 232 -9.19 -10.48 -15.11
C LEU A 232 -7.90 -9.61 -15.01
N ASN A 233 -7.90 -8.54 -14.19
CA ASN A 233 -6.72 -7.73 -13.84
C ASN A 233 -6.27 -7.86 -12.37
N LEU A 234 -6.98 -8.64 -11.57
CA LEU A 234 -6.64 -8.88 -10.17
C LEU A 234 -5.85 -10.18 -10.10
N GLY A 235 -4.93 -10.28 -9.15
CA GLY A 235 -4.35 -11.58 -8.85
C GLY A 235 -5.40 -12.52 -8.21
N PRO A 236 -5.05 -13.80 -7.95
CA PRO A 236 -5.94 -14.74 -7.28
C PRO A 236 -6.44 -14.26 -5.91
N LEU A 237 -7.63 -14.74 -5.54
CA LEU A 237 -8.14 -14.59 -4.18
C LEU A 237 -7.38 -15.52 -3.23
N LEU A 238 -6.73 -14.93 -2.24
CA LEU A 238 -6.04 -15.63 -1.15
C LEU A 238 -6.94 -15.59 0.07
N HIS A 239 -7.25 -16.75 0.64
CA HIS A 239 -8.12 -16.88 1.80
C HIS A 239 -7.32 -17.40 3.00
N ALA A 240 -7.55 -16.80 4.16
CA ALA A 240 -6.96 -17.23 5.41
C ALA A 240 -7.86 -16.88 6.59
N GLU A 241 -7.79 -17.67 7.65
CA GLU A 241 -8.47 -17.42 8.91
C GLU A 241 -7.49 -16.87 9.94
N VAL A 242 -8.03 -16.22 10.97
CA VAL A 242 -7.23 -15.76 12.11
C VAL A 242 -6.55 -16.97 12.76
N GLY A 243 -5.22 -16.89 12.89
CA GLY A 243 -4.37 -17.97 13.41
C GLY A 243 -3.67 -18.80 12.32
N ASP A 244 -3.91 -18.52 11.05
CA ASP A 244 -3.23 -19.18 9.93
C ASP A 244 -1.87 -18.53 9.59
N SER A 245 -1.02 -19.29 8.91
CA SER A 245 0.12 -18.77 8.15
C SER A 245 -0.09 -19.01 6.67
N VAL A 246 0.01 -17.97 5.86
CA VAL A 246 -0.01 -18.03 4.40
C VAL A 246 1.42 -18.12 3.88
N LEU A 247 1.74 -19.18 3.16
CA LEU A 247 3.02 -19.38 2.50
C LEU A 247 2.84 -19.20 0.99
N ILE A 248 3.59 -18.28 0.39
CA ILE A 248 3.49 -17.96 -1.03
C ILE A 248 4.80 -18.29 -1.69
N VAL A 249 4.79 -19.25 -2.60
CA VAL A 249 5.89 -19.53 -3.52
C VAL A 249 5.66 -18.66 -4.75
N PHE A 250 6.42 -17.57 -4.82
CA PHE A 250 6.30 -16.55 -5.86
C PHE A 250 7.39 -16.73 -6.92
N LYS A 251 6.98 -16.88 -8.18
CA LYS A 251 7.89 -16.94 -9.33
C LYS A 251 7.79 -15.65 -10.14
N ASN A 252 8.92 -14.98 -10.35
CA ASN A 252 8.95 -13.85 -11.26
C ASN A 252 9.26 -14.32 -12.69
N LYS A 253 8.27 -14.29 -13.58
CA LYS A 253 8.45 -14.57 -15.02
C LYS A 253 8.53 -13.28 -15.85
N ALA A 254 8.37 -12.13 -15.23
CA ALA A 254 8.40 -10.83 -15.91
C ALA A 254 9.85 -10.32 -16.08
N SER A 255 10.01 -9.24 -16.83
CA SER A 255 11.33 -8.68 -17.17
C SER A 255 11.96 -7.86 -16.04
N ARG A 256 11.15 -7.34 -15.12
CA ARG A 256 11.57 -6.45 -14.02
C ARG A 256 11.56 -7.17 -12.67
N PRO A 257 12.33 -6.72 -11.67
CA PRO A 257 12.22 -7.24 -10.31
C PRO A 257 10.83 -6.95 -9.71
N TYR A 258 10.22 -7.96 -9.11
CA TYR A 258 8.93 -7.85 -8.43
C TYR A 258 9.00 -8.53 -7.06
N SER A 259 8.04 -8.18 -6.20
CA SER A 259 7.82 -8.84 -4.92
C SER A 259 6.34 -9.04 -4.70
N ILE A 260 5.97 -9.65 -3.58
CA ILE A 260 4.58 -9.72 -3.14
C ILE A 260 4.50 -9.35 -1.66
N SER A 261 3.61 -8.42 -1.36
CA SER A 261 3.34 -7.89 -0.03
C SER A 261 1.85 -7.64 0.13
N ALA A 262 1.31 -7.76 1.33
CA ALA A 262 -0.11 -7.60 1.59
C ALA A 262 -0.40 -6.61 2.71
N HIS A 263 -1.53 -5.92 2.56
CA HIS A 263 -2.14 -5.12 3.61
C HIS A 263 -2.64 -6.01 4.75
N GLY A 264 -2.74 -5.44 5.95
CA GLY A 264 -3.33 -6.06 7.12
C GLY A 264 -2.56 -7.22 7.77
N VAL A 265 -1.74 -7.97 7.03
CA VAL A 265 -1.05 -9.18 7.53
C VAL A 265 0.27 -8.87 8.25
N GLU A 266 0.75 -9.83 9.04
CA GLU A 266 2.09 -9.79 9.64
C GLU A 266 3.09 -10.46 8.67
N GLU A 267 3.90 -9.67 7.99
CA GLU A 267 4.93 -10.19 7.07
C GLU A 267 6.18 -10.68 7.80
N VAL A 268 6.48 -11.97 7.65
CA VAL A 268 7.68 -12.59 8.22
C VAL A 268 8.82 -12.47 7.22
N ALA A 269 9.58 -11.38 7.32
CA ALA A 269 10.75 -11.14 6.48
C ALA A 269 12.04 -11.67 7.12
N ALA A 270 12.86 -12.39 6.34
CA ALA A 270 14.23 -12.69 6.72
C ALA A 270 15.01 -11.37 6.84
N LEU A 271 15.65 -11.12 8.00
CA LEU A 271 16.42 -9.89 8.28
C LEU A 271 15.60 -8.58 8.20
N GLY A 272 14.27 -8.65 8.29
CA GLY A 272 13.41 -7.46 8.31
C GLY A 272 13.26 -6.72 6.97
N LYS A 273 13.69 -7.33 5.85
CA LYS A 273 13.49 -6.77 4.51
C LYS A 273 12.77 -7.77 3.60
N ILE A 274 11.76 -7.28 2.88
CA ILE A 274 11.10 -8.03 1.82
C ILE A 274 12.13 -8.23 0.70
N VAL A 275 12.36 -9.49 0.34
CA VAL A 275 13.28 -9.86 -0.75
C VAL A 275 12.60 -9.55 -2.07
N LEU A 276 13.30 -8.89 -3.00
CA LEU A 276 12.82 -8.71 -4.37
C LEU A 276 13.23 -9.93 -5.19
N SER A 277 12.29 -10.50 -5.95
CA SER A 277 12.57 -11.55 -6.92
C SER A 277 12.97 -10.93 -8.25
N VAL A 278 14.20 -11.19 -8.72
CA VAL A 278 14.61 -10.81 -10.08
C VAL A 278 14.01 -11.75 -11.12
N SER A 279 14.13 -11.42 -12.41
CA SER A 279 13.55 -12.22 -13.48
C SER A 279 14.04 -13.67 -13.44
N GLY A 280 13.10 -14.63 -13.50
CA GLY A 280 13.35 -16.08 -13.43
C GLY A 280 13.44 -16.65 -12.02
N GLU A 281 13.59 -15.81 -10.98
CA GLU A 281 13.78 -16.24 -9.59
C GLU A 281 12.47 -16.72 -8.94
N ILE A 282 12.61 -17.62 -7.96
CA ILE A 282 11.52 -18.09 -7.11
C ILE A 282 11.88 -17.75 -5.66
N ASN A 283 11.05 -16.93 -5.01
CA ASN A 283 11.17 -16.64 -3.57
C ASN A 283 9.91 -17.06 -2.83
N THR A 284 10.09 -17.43 -1.55
CA THR A 284 8.99 -17.82 -0.69
C THR A 284 8.72 -16.74 0.34
N TYR A 285 7.48 -16.27 0.40
CA TYR A 285 7.00 -15.24 1.31
C TYR A 285 6.10 -15.90 2.36
N ARG A 286 6.21 -15.47 3.62
CA ARG A 286 5.36 -15.94 4.70
C ARG A 286 4.63 -14.77 5.32
N TRP A 287 3.31 -14.88 5.36
CA TRP A 287 2.44 -13.95 6.06
C TRP A 287 1.72 -14.68 7.18
N ASN A 288 1.82 -14.14 8.37
CA ASN A 288 1.05 -14.60 9.51
C ASN A 288 -0.25 -13.80 9.59
N VAL A 289 -1.33 -14.43 10.03
CA VAL A 289 -2.65 -13.81 10.19
C VAL A 289 -2.99 -13.74 11.69
N PRO A 290 -2.42 -12.78 12.45
CA PRO A 290 -2.81 -12.56 13.84
C PRO A 290 -4.25 -12.05 13.95
N GLU A 291 -4.77 -11.97 15.17
CA GLU A 291 -6.13 -11.48 15.44
C GLU A 291 -6.35 -10.06 14.88
N ARG A 292 -5.34 -9.20 14.99
CA ARG A 292 -5.37 -7.83 14.44
C ARG A 292 -5.46 -7.76 12.91
N SER A 293 -5.22 -8.86 12.20
CA SER A 293 -5.34 -8.92 10.73
C SER A 293 -6.73 -9.36 10.28
N GLY A 294 -7.55 -9.86 11.21
CA GLY A 294 -8.91 -10.30 10.97
C GLY A 294 -9.96 -9.21 11.22
N PRO A 295 -11.25 -9.56 11.08
CA PRO A 295 -12.37 -8.66 11.35
C PRO A 295 -12.32 -8.02 12.73
N GLY A 296 -12.60 -6.72 12.79
CA GLY A 296 -12.86 -6.01 14.05
C GLY A 296 -14.23 -6.36 14.63
N LYS A 297 -14.55 -5.78 15.79
CA LYS A 297 -15.81 -6.05 16.53
C LYS A 297 -17.07 -5.77 15.72
N THR A 298 -17.02 -4.78 14.83
CA THR A 298 -18.16 -4.36 14.01
C THR A 298 -17.99 -4.68 12.53
N ASP A 299 -16.91 -5.38 12.16
CA ASP A 299 -16.73 -5.86 10.79
C ASP A 299 -17.61 -7.09 10.53
N PRO A 300 -17.90 -7.37 9.24
CA PRO A 300 -18.43 -8.67 8.84
C PRO A 300 -17.42 -9.80 9.12
N ASN A 301 -17.89 -11.05 9.06
CA ASN A 301 -17.05 -12.24 9.31
C ASN A 301 -15.81 -12.35 8.40
N CYS A 302 -15.80 -11.67 7.25
CA CYS A 302 -14.69 -11.63 6.32
C CYS A 302 -14.41 -10.18 5.91
N ILE A 303 -13.16 -9.76 6.03
CA ILE A 303 -12.65 -8.48 5.52
C ILE A 303 -11.64 -8.73 4.39
N THR A 304 -11.45 -7.73 3.53
CA THR A 304 -10.57 -7.85 2.36
C THR A 304 -9.32 -7.00 2.54
N TRP A 305 -8.20 -7.54 2.07
CA TRP A 305 -6.92 -6.85 1.99
C TRP A 305 -6.40 -6.90 0.55
N VAL A 306 -5.64 -5.87 0.17
CA VAL A 306 -4.96 -5.84 -1.12
C VAL A 306 -3.53 -6.36 -0.97
N TYR A 307 -3.04 -7.04 -1.99
CA TYR A 307 -1.63 -7.39 -2.11
C TYR A 307 -1.06 -6.84 -3.41
N TYR A 308 0.21 -6.49 -3.40
CA TYR A 308 0.88 -5.75 -4.46
C TYR A 308 2.41 -5.95 -4.37
N SER A 309 3.13 -5.52 -5.41
CA SER A 309 4.60 -5.48 -5.39
C SER A 309 5.11 -4.24 -4.69
N THR A 310 6.12 -4.40 -3.84
CA THR A 310 6.80 -3.28 -3.16
C THR A 310 8.06 -2.80 -3.88
N ALA A 311 8.42 -3.42 -5.02
CA ALA A 311 9.61 -3.07 -5.80
C ALA A 311 9.56 -1.62 -6.29
N ASN A 312 8.40 -1.19 -6.79
CA ASN A 312 8.04 0.19 -7.02
C ASN A 312 6.55 0.33 -6.71
N PHE A 313 6.20 1.17 -5.75
CA PHE A 313 4.80 1.31 -5.36
C PHE A 313 3.94 1.96 -6.46
N VAL A 314 4.54 2.81 -7.30
CA VAL A 314 3.82 3.59 -8.34
C VAL A 314 3.77 2.86 -9.68
N LYS A 315 4.69 1.91 -9.93
CA LYS A 315 4.92 1.29 -11.26
C LYS A 315 4.97 -0.23 -11.25
#